data_AF-A0A7C3TX90-F1
#
_entry.id   AF-A0A7C3TX90-F1
#
_cell.length_a   1.000
_cell.length_b   1.000
_cell.length_c   1.000
_cell.angle_alpha   90.00
_cell.angle_beta   90.00
_cell.angle_gamma   90.00
#
_symmetry.space_group_name_H-M   'P 1'
#
loop_
_entity.id
_entity.type
_entity.pdbx_description
1 polymer ?
#
loop_
_entity_poly.entity_id
_entity_poly.type
_entity_poly.pdbx_seq_one_letter_code
_entity_poly.pdbx_strand_id
1 'polypeptide(L)'
;MKAEEVTRLLGENAREVRVVNERCLFARTDPEKLHAMLRELRSNGVTHISAITGVDTGENIEVIYHFDCRPAELNLKISLPKS
;
A
#
# COMPACT_ATOMS: atom_id res chain seq x y z
N MET A 1 11.57 -8.35 -2.30
CA MET A 1 10.60 -8.49 -3.40
C MET A 1 10.75 -7.35 -4.38
N LYS A 2 10.73 -7.66 -5.68
CA LYS A 2 10.55 -6.70 -6.79
C LYS A 2 9.09 -6.24 -6.85
N ALA A 3 8.83 -5.12 -7.54
CA ALA A 3 7.49 -4.53 -7.62
C ALA A 3 6.41 -5.50 -8.16
N GLU A 4 6.75 -6.37 -9.12
CA GLU A 4 5.81 -7.38 -9.64
C GLU A 4 5.43 -8.46 -8.61
N GLU A 5 6.39 -8.88 -7.78
CA GLU A 5 6.14 -9.85 -6.70
C GLU A 5 5.21 -9.25 -5.65
N VAL A 6 5.44 -7.98 -5.29
CA VAL A 6 4.56 -7.23 -4.40
C VAL A 6 3.17 -7.10 -5.03
N THR A 7 3.07 -6.80 -6.33
CA THR A 7 1.77 -6.70 -7.02
C THR A 7 0.96 -8.00 -6.92
N ARG A 8 1.61 -9.15 -7.14
CA ARG A 8 0.97 -10.47 -6.97
C ARG A 8 0.53 -10.72 -5.54
N LEU A 9 1.35 -10.32 -4.57
CA LEU A 9 1.06 -10.43 -3.13
C LEU A 9 -0.18 -9.62 -2.72
N LEU A 10 -0.38 -8.42 -3.28
CA LEU A 10 -1.53 -7.59 -2.96
C LEU A 10 -2.86 -8.22 -3.41
N GLY A 11 -2.84 -8.98 -4.52
CA GLY A 11 -3.98 -9.74 -5.03
C GLY A 11 -5.27 -8.93 -5.15
N GLU A 12 -6.39 -9.54 -4.75
CA GLU A 12 -7.74 -8.94 -4.78
C GLU A 12 -7.98 -7.88 -3.70
N ASN A 13 -7.03 -7.70 -2.77
CA ASN A 13 -7.12 -6.71 -1.71
C ASN A 13 -6.70 -5.32 -2.17
N ALA A 14 -6.07 -5.20 -3.34
CA ALA A 14 -5.68 -3.93 -3.94
C ALA A 14 -6.48 -3.61 -5.20
N ARG A 15 -6.63 -2.31 -5.44
CA ARG A 15 -7.09 -1.70 -6.69
C ARG A 15 -6.10 -0.64 -7.14
N GLU A 16 -6.22 -0.22 -8.40
CA GLU A 16 -5.40 0.84 -8.99
C GLU A 16 -3.90 0.62 -8.80
N VAL A 17 -3.44 -0.63 -8.96
CA VAL A 17 -2.01 -0.95 -8.83
C VAL A 17 -1.26 -0.35 -10.01
N ARG A 18 -0.25 0.48 -9.70
CA ARG A 18 0.61 1.12 -10.67
C ARG A 18 2.06 0.87 -10.31
N VAL A 19 2.75 0.07 -11.14
CA VAL A 19 4.20 -0.09 -11.09
C VAL A 19 4.85 1.09 -11.81
N VAL A 20 5.70 1.85 -11.11
CA VAL A 20 6.44 2.98 -11.69
C VAL A 20 7.76 2.51 -12.26
N ASN A 21 8.44 1.60 -11.56
CA ASN A 21 9.65 0.91 -12.00
C ASN A 21 9.82 -0.38 -11.19
N GLU A 22 10.94 -1.10 -11.39
CA GLU A 22 11.22 -2.37 -10.71
C GLU A 22 11.20 -2.31 -9.17
N ARG A 23 11.38 -1.11 -8.61
CA ARG A 23 11.53 -0.85 -7.17
C ARG A 23 10.45 0.04 -6.58
N CYS A 24 9.46 0.51 -7.34
CA CYS A 24 8.47 1.44 -6.83
C CYS A 24 7.09 1.14 -7.39
N LEU A 25 6.11 0.98 -6.51
CA LEU A 25 4.71 0.80 -6.88
C LEU A 25 3.76 1.56 -5.95
N PHE A 26 2.60 1.87 -6.51
CA PHE A 26 1.46 2.44 -5.80
C PHE A 26 0.30 1.46 -5.89
N ALA A 27 -0.47 1.37 -4.81
CA ALA A 27 -1.71 0.60 -4.78
C ALA A 27 -2.71 1.30 -3.88
N ARG A 28 -4.00 1.12 -4.16
CA ARG A 28 -5.10 1.53 -3.28
C ARG A 28 -5.74 0.31 -2.65
N THR A 29 -6.19 0.43 -1.42
CA THR A 29 -7.04 -0.58 -0.77
C THR A 29 -8.26 0.10 -0.15
N ASP A 30 -9.29 -0.70 0.09
CA ASP A 30 -10.49 -0.27 0.78
C ASP A 30 -10.32 -0.40 2.30
N PRO A 31 -10.99 0.45 3.11
CA PRO A 31 -10.92 0.37 4.56
C PRO A 31 -11.21 -1.03 5.12
N GLU A 32 -12.16 -1.75 4.54
CA GLU A 32 -12.57 -3.08 4.97
C GLU A 32 -11.49 -4.13 4.68
N LYS A 33 -10.65 -3.89 3.67
CA LYS A 33 -9.58 -4.82 3.24
C LYS A 33 -8.22 -4.49 3.83
N LEU A 34 -8.05 -3.30 4.42
CA LEU A 34 -6.76 -2.85 4.94
C LEU A 34 -6.15 -3.85 5.94
N HIS A 35 -6.92 -4.33 6.91
CA HIS A 35 -6.39 -5.28 7.90
C HIS A 35 -5.97 -6.62 7.27
N ALA A 36 -6.69 -7.10 6.25
CA ALA A 36 -6.29 -8.29 5.51
C ALA A 36 -4.99 -8.04 4.75
N MET A 37 -4.88 -6.90 4.07
CA MET A 37 -3.68 -6.47 3.34
C MET A 37 -2.45 -6.40 4.25
N LEU A 38 -2.58 -5.75 5.42
CA LEU A 38 -1.48 -5.63 6.38
C LEU A 38 -1.03 -6.98 6.92
N ARG A 39 -1.96 -7.92 7.16
CA ARG A 39 -1.64 -9.29 7.57
C ARG A 39 -0.90 -10.06 6.47
N GLU A 40 -1.33 -9.90 5.22
CA GLU A 40 -0.69 -10.55 4.07
C GLU A 40 0.75 -10.06 3.88
N LEU A 41 0.94 -8.73 3.90
CA LEU A 41 2.26 -8.09 3.86
C LEU A 41 3.18 -8.61 4.98
N ARG A 42 2.68 -8.62 6.22
CA ARG A 42 3.44 -9.11 7.39
C ARG A 42 3.81 -10.59 7.27
N SER A 43 2.88 -11.42 6.82
CA SER A 43 3.10 -12.88 6.67
C SER A 43 4.15 -13.20 5.60
N ASN A 44 4.34 -12.29 4.64
CA ASN A 44 5.35 -12.38 3.58
C ASN A 44 6.62 -11.57 3.89
N GLY A 45 6.85 -11.21 5.16
CA GLY A 45 8.10 -10.62 5.62
C GLY A 45 8.24 -9.11 5.42
N VAL A 46 7.17 -8.40 5.01
CA VAL A 46 7.15 -6.94 4.99
C VAL A 46 6.88 -6.44 6.40
N THR A 47 7.94 -6.09 7.13
CA THR A 47 7.86 -5.68 8.54
C THR A 47 8.31 -4.25 8.78
N HIS A 48 8.77 -3.53 7.75
CA HIS A 48 9.26 -2.16 7.87
C HIS A 48 8.33 -1.18 7.16
N ILE A 49 7.85 -0.19 7.92
CA ILE A 49 7.15 0.98 7.42
C ILE A 49 8.12 2.15 7.57
N SER A 50 8.50 2.75 6.45
CA SER A 50 9.42 3.89 6.44
C SER A 50 8.72 5.18 6.86
N ALA A 51 7.45 5.34 6.50
CA ALA A 51 6.62 6.46 6.88
C ALA A 51 5.12 6.14 6.75
N ILE A 52 4.30 6.94 7.43
CA ILE A 52 2.86 7.04 7.17
C ILE A 52 2.60 8.51 6.93
N THR A 53 2.08 8.86 5.75
CA THR A 53 1.75 10.24 5.39
C THR A 53 0.25 10.39 5.17
N GLY A 54 -0.26 11.60 5.37
CA GLY A 54 -1.65 11.95 5.12
C GLY A 54 -1.72 13.12 4.15
N VAL A 55 -2.58 13.00 3.14
CA VAL A 55 -2.87 14.06 2.17
C VAL A 55 -4.32 14.48 2.35
N ASP A 56 -4.54 15.75 2.65
CA ASP A 56 -5.87 16.33 2.66
C ASP A 56 -6.35 16.54 1.22
N THR A 57 -7.44 15.87 0.83
CA THR A 57 -8.03 15.97 -0.52
C THR A 57 -9.33 16.78 -0.53
N GLY A 58 -9.56 17.62 0.48
CA GLY A 58 -10.80 18.39 0.66
C GLY A 58 -11.86 17.60 1.41
N GLU A 59 -12.51 16.63 0.75
CA GLU A 59 -13.59 15.82 1.33
C GLU A 59 -13.08 14.62 2.15
N ASN A 60 -11.91 14.11 1.79
CA ASN A 60 -11.29 12.92 2.39
C ASN A 60 -9.88 13.23 2.90
N ILE A 61 -9.34 12.31 3.69
CA ILE A 61 -7.91 12.18 3.96
C ILE A 61 -7.41 10.92 3.24
N GLU A 62 -6.45 11.08 2.33
CA GLU A 62 -5.72 9.94 1.77
C GLU A 62 -4.52 9.62 2.68
N VAL A 63 -4.59 8.47 3.36
CA VAL A 63 -3.48 7.95 4.16
C VAL A 63 -2.62 7.05 3.28
N ILE A 64 -1.31 7.27 3.29
CA ILE A 64 -0.32 6.53 2.50
C ILE A 64 0.66 5.86 3.45
N TYR A 65 0.67 4.53 3.43
CA TYR A 65 1.67 3.71 4.11
C TYR A 65 2.84 3.45 3.16
N HIS A 66 4.04 3.83 3.57
CA HIS A 66 5.27 3.62 2.81
C HIS A 66 5.99 2.39 3.37
N PHE A 67 5.87 1.24 2.69
CA PHE A 67 6.50 -0.02 3.08
C PHE A 67 7.81 -0.25 2.33
N ASP A 68 8.83 -0.70 3.07
CA ASP A 68 10.05 -1.26 2.49
C ASP A 68 9.88 -2.77 2.28
N CYS A 69 9.78 -3.17 1.01
CA CYS A 69 9.65 -4.55 0.56
C CYS A 69 10.96 -5.13 0.00
N ARG A 70 12.09 -4.42 0.14
CA ARG A 70 13.47 -4.81 -0.22
C ARG A 70 13.63 -5.72 -1.45
N PRO A 71 13.91 -5.21 -2.66
CA PRO A 71 14.34 -3.85 -2.96
C PRO A 71 13.20 -2.88 -3.32
N ALA A 72 11.95 -3.33 -3.38
CA ALA A 72 10.81 -2.49 -3.76
C ALA A 72 10.27 -1.65 -2.61
N GLU A 73 9.65 -0.53 -2.96
CA GLU A 73 8.93 0.39 -2.09
C GLU A 73 7.46 0.41 -2.50
N LEU A 74 6.60 0.02 -1.57
CA LEU A 74 5.15 0.02 -1.76
C LEU A 74 4.53 1.25 -1.10
N ASN A 75 3.82 2.04 -1.90
CA ASN A 75 3.00 3.15 -1.43
C ASN A 75 1.54 2.69 -1.40
N LEU A 76 1.08 2.17 -0.26
CA LEU A 76 -0.28 1.68 -0.08
C LEU A 76 -1.19 2.80 0.41
N LYS A 77 -2.18 3.15 -0.40
CA LYS A 77 -3.11 4.25 -0.18
C LYS A 77 -4.46 3.77 0.31
N ILE A 78 -5.07 4.51 1.22
CA ILE A 78 -6.46 4.35 1.66
C ILE A 78 -7.09 5.73 1.76
N SER A 79 -8.30 5.88 1.21
CA SER A 79 -9.10 7.11 1.32
C SER A 79 -10.09 6.96 2.46
N LEU A 80 -10.09 7.91 3.39
CA LEU A 80 -10.98 7.95 4.54
C LEU A 80 -11.80 9.24 4.51
N PRO A 81 -13.12 9.20 4.77
CA PRO A 81 -13.91 10.41 4.92
C PRO A 81 -13.44 11.19 6.15
N LYS A 82 -13.55 12.52 6.09
CA LYS A 82 -13.29 13.37 7.27
C LYS A 82 -14.41 13.32 8.32
N SER A 83 -15.61 12.91 7.92
CA SER A 83 -16.84 12.90 8.71
C SER A 83 -17.76 11.76 8.28
#